data_AF-A0A971Z7C4-F1
#
_entry.id   AF-A0A971Z7C4-F1
#
_cell.length_a   1.000
_cell.length_b   1.000
_cell.length_c   1.000
_cell.angle_alpha   90.00
_cell.angle_beta   90.00
_cell.angle_gamma   90.00
#
_symmetry.space_group_name_H-M   'P 1'
#
loop_
_entity.id
_entity.type
_entity.pdbx_description
1 polymer ?
#
loop_
_entity_poly.entity_id
_entity_poly.type
_entity_poly.pdbx_seq_one_letter_code
_entity_poly.pdbx_strand_id
1 'polypeptide(L)' 'MTEKKTTAGAVPRHVAIIMDGNNRWARKRLLPGVAGHKAGVDAVRAVIDVCATEGVEVLTLFAF' A
#
# COMPACT_ATOMS: atom_id res chain seq x y z
N MET A 1 -22.94 7.69 -11.03
CA MET A 1 -22.15 8.75 -10.39
C MET A 1 -22.09 8.43 -8.91
N THR A 2 -20.99 7.86 -8.44
CA THR A 2 -20.82 7.52 -7.02
C THR A 2 -20.16 8.70 -6.33
N GLU A 3 -20.84 9.24 -5.32
CA GLU A 3 -20.45 10.41 -4.54
C GLU A 3 -19.13 10.15 -3.80
N LYS A 4 -18.11 10.97 -4.06
CA LYS A 4 -16.83 10.91 -3.33
C LYS A 4 -17.07 11.51 -1.95
N LYS A 5 -17.11 10.66 -0.92
CA LYS A 5 -17.33 11.05 0.48
C LYS A 5 -16.13 11.85 0.99
N THR A 6 -16.19 13.17 0.87
CA THR A 6 -15.18 14.09 1.40
C THR A 6 -15.34 14.21 2.91
N THR A 7 -14.74 13.30 3.68
CA THR A 7 -14.41 13.61 5.08
C THR A 7 -13.38 14.73 5.08
N ALA A 8 -13.66 15.82 5.80
CA ALA A 8 -12.97 17.11 5.76
C ALA A 8 -11.49 17.07 6.20
N GLY A 9 -10.64 16.39 5.44
CA GLY A 9 -9.18 16.48 5.50
C GLY A 9 -8.66 16.56 4.07
N ALA A 10 -7.77 17.52 3.79
CA ALA A 10 -7.12 17.61 2.49
C ALA A 10 -6.33 16.32 2.22
N VAL A 11 -6.30 15.89 0.95
CA VAL A 11 -5.45 14.76 0.53
C VAL A 11 -3.98 15.12 0.83
N PRO A 12 -3.21 14.27 1.53
CA PRO A 12 -1.81 14.54 1.78
C PRO A 12 -1.02 14.61 0.47
N ARG A 13 -0.17 15.63 0.34
CA ARG A 13 0.74 15.73 -0.81
C ARG A 13 1.82 14.64 -0.80
N HIS A 14 2.22 14.18 0.38
CA HIS A 14 3.25 13.15 0.55
C HIS A 14 2.82 12.11 1.58
N VAL A 15 2.92 10.84 1.20
CA VAL A 15 2.70 9.68 2.07
C VAL A 15 3.98 8.85 2.12
N ALA A 16 4.41 8.46 3.33
CA ALA A 16 5.50 7.52 3.54
C ALA A 16 4.97 6.26 4.23
N ILE A 17 5.35 5.08 3.73
CA ILE A 17 4.89 3.78 4.22
C ILE A 17 6.10 2.90 4.53
N ILE A 18 6.14 2.34 5.74
CA ILE A 18 7.05 1.26 6.10
C ILE A 18 6.33 -0.06 5.81
N MET A 19 6.85 -0.82 4.84
CA MET A 19 6.25 -2.08 4.46
C MET A 19 6.79 -3.21 5.33
N ASP A 20 6.05 -3.53 6.38
CA ASP A 20 6.37 -4.63 7.29
C ASP A 20 5.35 -5.77 7.16
N GLY A 21 5.80 -6.99 7.49
CA GLY A 21 4.92 -8.12 7.69
C GLY A 21 4.85 -9.11 6.55
N ASN A 22 5.57 -8.93 5.43
CA ASN A 22 5.59 -9.88 4.30
C ASN A 22 5.94 -11.31 4.77
N ASN A 23 7.01 -11.47 5.55
CA ASN A 23 7.41 -12.77 6.09
C ASN A 23 6.39 -13.34 7.10
N ARG A 24 5.81 -12.48 7.96
CA ARG A 24 4.75 -12.90 8.89
C ARG A 24 3.49 -13.33 8.17
N TRP A 25 3.13 -12.65 7.08
CA TRP A 25 2.00 -12.97 6.22
C TRP A 25 2.16 -14.34 5.56
N ALA A 26 3.36 -14.65 5.04
CA ALA A 26 3.68 -15.94 4.45
C ALA A 26 3.66 -17.06 5.49
N ARG A 27 4.31 -16.83 6.66
CA ARG A 27 4.34 -17.80 7.77
C ARG A 27 2.94 -18.17 8.27
N LYS A 28 2.04 -17.19 8.43
CA LYS A 28 0.64 -17.43 8.83
C LYS A 28 -0.13 -18.31 7.84
N ARG A 29 0.33 -18.41 6.60
CA ARG A 29 -0.28 -19.19 5.51
C ARG A 29 0.47 -20.47 5.18
N LEU A 30 1.49 -20.81 5.96
CA LEU A 30 2.38 -21.96 5.69
C LEU A 30 3.04 -21.88 4.31
N LEU A 31 3.31 -20.65 3.84
CA LEU A 31 3.96 -20.39 2.54
C LEU A 31 5.43 -20.01 2.71
N PRO A 32 6.28 -20.23 1.69
CA PRO A 32 7.65 -19.72 1.67
C PRO A 32 7.69 -18.19 1.76
N GLY A 33 8.75 -17.63 2.36
CA GLY A 33 8.92 -16.17 2.52
C GLY A 33 8.80 -15.39 1.20
N VAL A 34 9.28 -15.96 0.08
CA VAL A 34 9.16 -15.37 -1.27
C VAL A 34 7.70 -15.11 -1.66
N ALA A 35 6.76 -15.93 -1.22
CA ALA A 35 5.33 -15.70 -1.47
C ALA A 35 4.83 -14.43 -0.74
N GLY A 36 5.38 -14.12 0.43
CA GLY A 36 5.12 -12.88 1.16
C GLY A 36 5.65 -11.65 0.43
N HIS A 37 6.82 -11.75 -0.20
CA HIS A 37 7.36 -10.66 -1.02
C HIS A 37 6.47 -10.39 -2.25
N LYS A 38 5.99 -11.45 -2.92
CA LYS A 38 5.03 -11.31 -4.02
C LYS A 38 3.73 -10.63 -3.57
N ALA A 39 3.17 -11.05 -2.43
CA ALA A 39 2.00 -10.40 -1.85
C ALA A 39 2.26 -8.92 -1.50
N GLY A 40 3.47 -8.60 -1.02
CA GLY A 40 3.91 -7.23 -0.79
C GLY A 40 3.92 -6.38 -2.08
N VAL A 41 4.40 -6.93 -3.19
CA VAL A 41 4.36 -6.25 -4.50
C VAL A 41 2.92 -5.96 -4.95
N ASP A 42 2.01 -6.90 -4.77
CA ASP A 42 0.61 -6.69 -5.14
C ASP A 42 -0.06 -5.62 -4.24
N ALA A 43 0.29 -5.58 -2.95
CA ALA A 43 -0.16 -4.52 -2.05
C ALA A 43 0.39 -3.14 -2.46
N VAL A 44 1.65 -3.06 -2.88
CA VAL A 44 2.27 -1.82 -3.39
C VAL A 44 1.51 -1.30 -4.61
N ARG A 45 1.21 -2.19 -5.57
CA ARG A 45 0.47 -1.81 -6.78
C ARG A 45 -0.88 -1.19 -6.44
N ALA A 46 -1.64 -1.83 -5.55
CA ALA A 46 -2.93 -1.32 -5.10
C ALA A 46 -2.80 0.07 -4.42
N VAL A 47 -1.75 0.28 -3.61
CA VAL A 47 -1.51 1.58 -2.97
C VAL A 47 -1.15 2.65 -4.00
N ILE A 48 -0.29 2.33 -4.98
CA ILE A 48 0.07 3.26 -6.07
C ILE A 48 -1.19 3.70 -6.83
N ASP A 49 -2.07 2.76 -7.19
CA ASP A 49 -3.30 3.05 -7.94
C ASP A 49 -4.23 4.00 -7.15
N VAL A 50 -4.36 3.79 -5.84
CA VAL A 50 -5.14 4.66 -4.96
C VAL A 50 -4.50 6.03 -4.83
N CYS A 51 -3.18 6.11 -4.57
CA CYS A 51 -2.46 7.37 -4.47
C CYS A 51 -2.60 8.21 -5.75
N ALA A 52 -2.49 7.57 -6.92
CA ALA A 52 -2.68 8.23 -8.21
C ALA A 52 -4.12 8.74 -8.40
N THR A 53 -5.12 7.94 -8.03
CA THR A 53 -6.55 8.31 -8.15
C THR A 53 -6.96 9.42 -7.17
N GLU A 54 -6.36 9.43 -5.98
CA GLU A 54 -6.66 10.40 -4.94
C GLU A 54 -5.86 11.70 -5.06
N GLY A 55 -4.80 11.73 -5.88
CA GLY A 55 -3.97 12.92 -6.10
C GLY A 55 -2.86 13.11 -5.07
N VAL A 56 -2.33 12.02 -4.51
CA VAL A 56 -1.13 12.05 -3.68
C VAL A 56 0.09 12.27 -4.60
N GLU A 57 0.81 13.37 -4.42
CA GLU A 57 1.93 13.76 -5.30
C GLU A 57 3.19 12.91 -5.08
N VAL A 58 3.44 12.49 -3.84
CA VAL A 58 4.65 11.75 -3.47
C VAL A 58 4.28 10.53 -2.63
N LEU A 59 4.80 9.36 -3.00
CA LEU A 59 4.72 8.14 -2.22
C LEU A 59 6.14 7.61 -1.97
N THR A 60 6.54 7.50 -0.70
CA THR A 60 7.80 6.88 -0.28
C THR A 60 7.53 5.54 0.37
N LEU A 61 8.20 4.49 -0.11
CA LEU A 61 8.05 3.15 0.43
C LEU A 61 9.39 2.68 1.00
N PHE A 62 9.39 2.18 2.24
CA PHE A 62 10.52 1.46 2.80
C PHE A 62 10.23 -0.05 2.72
N ALA A 63 10.97 -0.75 1.86
CA ALA A 63 10.82 -2.18 1.57
C ALA A 63 12.15 -2.91 1.80
N PHE A 64 12.17 -3.93 2.66
CA PHE A 64 13.32 -4.83 2.84
C PHE A 64 12.86 -6.24 3.18
#